data_AF-A0A661QKB8-F1
#
_entry.id   AF-A0A661QKB8-F1
#
_cell.length_a   1.000
_cell.length_b   1.000
_cell.length_c   1.000
_cell.angle_alpha   90.00
_cell.angle_beta   90.00
_cell.angle_gamma   90.00
#
_symmetry.space_group_name_H-M   'P 1'
#
loop_
_entity.id
_entity.type
_entity.pdbx_description
1 polymer ?
#
loop_
_entity_poly.entity_id
_entity_poly.type
_entity_poly.pdbx_seq_one_letter_code
_entity_poly.pdbx_strand_id
1 'polypeptide(L)' 'MIAGDYEYKRLGTVPLLGGIDLHTGEIHALVRDRHRSREFIEFLKIIDEKYPDDWIII' A
#
# COMPACT_ATOMS: atom_id res chain seq x y z
N MET A 1 -14.29 -5.34 35.97
CA MET A 1 -13.01 -6.02 35.72
C MET A 1 -13.38 -7.29 34.98
N ILE A 2 -12.93 -7.55 33.75
CA ILE A 2 -11.56 -7.88 33.39
C ILE A 2 -11.35 -7.35 31.95
N ALA A 3 -10.56 -6.29 31.77
CA ALA A 3 -9.87 -6.14 30.49
C ALA A 3 -8.75 -7.18 30.56
N GLY A 4 -8.97 -8.35 29.97
CA GLY A 4 -7.95 -9.40 29.93
C GLY A 4 -6.75 -8.82 29.21
N ASP A 5 -5.55 -9.02 29.78
CA ASP A 5 -4.30 -8.53 29.22
C ASP A 5 -4.18 -8.99 27.75
N TYR A 6 -4.52 -8.10 26.82
CA TYR A 6 -4.33 -8.35 25.40
C TYR A 6 -2.86 -8.11 25.10
N GLU A 7 -2.09 -9.18 25.14
CA GLU A 7 -0.69 -9.14 24.79
C GLU A 7 -0.53 -9.04 23.28
N TYR A 8 0.14 -7.99 22.81
CA TYR A 8 0.42 -7.81 21.40
C TYR A 8 1.34 -8.93 20.89
N LYS A 9 0.81 -9.79 20.02
CA LYS A 9 1.60 -10.83 19.34
C LYS A 9 2.11 -10.32 17.99
N ARG A 10 3.43 -10.19 17.84
CA ARG A 10 4.06 -9.85 16.55
C ARG A 10 4.10 -11.07 15.63
N LEU A 11 3.47 -10.98 14.46
CA LEU A 11 3.41 -12.06 13.45
C LEU A 11 4.48 -11.93 12.35
N GLY A 12 5.45 -11.03 12.54
CA GLY A 12 6.45 -10.67 11.54
C GLY A 12 6.19 -9.29 10.94
N THR A 13 6.91 -8.97 9.86
CA THR A 13 6.77 -7.71 9.11
C THR A 13 6.67 -8.04 7.63
N VAL A 14 5.72 -7.42 6.94
CA VAL A 14 5.60 -7.47 5.48
C VAL A 14 5.74 -6.05 4.90
N PRO A 15 6.40 -5.89 3.75
CA PRO A 15 6.40 -4.65 2.99
C PRO A 15 4.98 -4.21 2.60
N LEU A 16 4.69 -2.93 2.86
CA LEU A 16 3.53 -2.21 2.34
C LEU A 16 4.04 -1.09 1.43
N LEU A 17 3.63 -1.11 0.17
CA LEU A 17 3.72 0.03 -0.73
C LEU A 17 2.41 0.81 -0.62
N GLY A 18 2.52 2.09 -0.27
CA GLY A 18 1.38 2.98 -0.07
C GLY A 18 1.51 4.23 -0.93
N GLY A 19 0.38 4.70 -1.45
CA GLY A 19 0.27 5.94 -2.21
C GLY A 19 -1.02 6.65 -1.82
N ILE A 20 -1.00 7.98 -1.84
CA ILE A 20 -2.18 8.80 -1.57
C ILE A 20 -2.51 9.61 -2.82
N ASP A 21 -3.75 9.50 -3.27
CA ASP A 21 -4.30 10.40 -4.28
C ASP A 21 -4.61 11.74 -3.60
N LEU A 22 -3.93 12.80 -4.05
CA LEU A 22 -4.10 14.14 -3.46
C LEU A 22 -5.38 14.85 -3.91
N HIS A 23 -5.99 14.44 -5.03
CA HIS A 23 -7.24 15.00 -5.52
C HIS A 23 -8.44 14.41 -4.82
N THR A 24 -8.42 13.09 -4.57
CA THR A 24 -9.57 12.36 -3.99
C THR A 24 -9.38 12.05 -2.51
N GLY A 25 -8.14 12.02 -2.03
CA GLY A 25 -7.79 11.49 -0.70
C GLY A 25 -7.81 9.96 -0.62
N GLU A 26 -7.95 9.25 -1.74
CA GLU A 26 -7.89 7.77 -1.77
C GLU A 26 -6.49 7.28 -1.36
N ILE A 27 -6.45 6.19 -0.57
CA ILE A 27 -5.21 5.50 -0.25
C ILE A 27 -5.09 4.24 -1.10
N HIS A 28 -4.03 4.15 -1.89
CA HIS A 28 -3.61 2.96 -2.61
C HIS A 28 -2.64 2.15 -1.76
N ALA A 29 -2.83 0.83 -1.71
CA ALA A 29 -2.02 -0.07 -0.90
C ALA A 29 -1.70 -1.37 -1.64
N LEU A 30 -0.44 -1.81 -1.56
CA LEU A 30 0.03 -3.09 -2.09
C LEU A 30 0.96 -3.78 -1.09
N VAL A 31 0.55 -4.95 -0.61
CA VAL A 31 1.35 -5.78 0.31
C VAL A 31 2.00 -6.92 -0.45
N ARG A 32 3.31 -7.12 -0.25
CA ARG A 32 4.09 -8.20 -0.87
C ARG A 32 5.08 -8.76 0.13
N ASP A 33 5.47 -10.03 -0.04
CA ASP A 33 6.47 -10.67 0.83
C ASP A 33 7.88 -10.12 0.66
N ARG A 34 8.14 -9.39 -0.43
CA ARG A 34 9.44 -8.81 -0.78
C ARG A 34 9.32 -7.35 -1.14
N HIS A 35 10.41 -6.60 -0.94
CA HIS A 35 10.54 -5.20 -1.32
C HIS A 35 11.64 -5.07 -2.39
N ARG A 36 11.28 -5.22 -3.67
CA ARG A 36 12.20 -5.01 -4.81
C ARG A 36 11.55 -4.10 -5.83
N SER A 37 12.34 -3.63 -6.80
CA SER A 37 11.87 -2.76 -7.87
C SER A 37 10.70 -3.35 -8.67
N ARG A 38 10.60 -4.69 -8.77
CA ARG A 38 9.49 -5.33 -9.48
C ARG A 38 8.15 -5.09 -8.80
N GLU A 39 8.10 -5.23 -7.47
CA GLU A 39 6.89 -4.96 -6.69
C GLU A 39 6.53 -3.48 -6.72
N PHE A 40 7.54 -2.59 -6.77
CA PHE A 40 7.31 -1.16 -6.97
C PHE A 40 6.73 -0.83 -8.36
N ILE A 41 7.28 -1.40 -9.44
CA ILE A 41 6.75 -1.23 -10.80
C ILE A 41 5.32 -1.77 -10.92
N GLU A 42 5.02 -2.91 -10.26
CA GLU A 42 3.67 -3.45 -10.18
C GLU A 42 2.70 -2.45 -9.53
N PHE A 43 3.10 -1.84 -8.41
CA PHE A 43 2.31 -0.81 -7.75
C PHE A 43 2.03 0.37 -8.67
N LEU A 44 3.04 0.86 -9.39
CA LEU A 44 2.87 1.96 -10.34
C LEU A 44 1.89 1.62 -11.47
N LYS A 45 1.93 0.39 -12.01
CA LYS A 45 0.98 -0.05 -13.05
C LYS A 45 -0.46 -0.09 -12.55
N ILE A 46 -0.67 -0.56 -11.32
CA ILE A 46 -2.01 -0.58 -10.71
C ILE A 46 -2.56 0.85 -10.56
N ILE A 47 -1.68 1.82 -10.24
CA ILE A 47 -2.06 3.23 -10.16
C ILE A 47 -2.36 3.76 -11.57
N ASP A 48 -1.44 3.57 -12.52
CA ASP A 48 -1.56 4.03 -13.91
C ASP A 48 -2.88 3.59 -14.55
N GLU A 49 -3.30 2.33 -14.36
CA GLU A 49 -4.57 1.77 -14.85
C GLU A 49 -5.83 2.47 -14.29
N LYS A 50 -5.73 3.20 -13.18
CA LYS A 50 -6.87 3.89 -12.55
C LYS A 50 -7.14 5.27 -13.14
N TYR A 51 -6.17 5.88 -13.81
CA TYR A 51 -6.29 7.25 -14.29
C TYR A 51 -6.36 7.30 -15.82
N PRO A 52 -6.93 8.38 -16.38
CA PRO A 52 -6.91 8.61 -17.83
C PRO A 52 -5.49 8.69 -18.40
N ASP A 53 -5.28 8.18 -19.62
CA ASP A 53 -3.97 8.14 -20.30
C ASP A 53 -3.33 9.53 -20.51
N ASP A 54 -4.11 10.60 -20.48
CA ASP A 54 -3.62 11.98 -20.62
C ASP A 54 -3.13 12.59 -19.31
N TRP A 55 -3.30 11.89 -18.17
CA TRP A 55 -2.84 12.35 -16.88
C TRP A 55 -1.40 11.92 -16.64
N ILE A 56 -0.55 12.89 -16.29
CA ILE A 56 0.81 12.60 -15.85
C ILE A 56 0.77 12.43 -14.33
N ILE A 57 1.01 11.21 -13.87
CA ILE A 57 1.15 10.87 -12.46
C ILE A 57 2.64 10.83 -12.13
N ILE A 58 3.12 11.74 -11.27
CA ILE A 58 4.54 11.83 -10.83
C ILE A 58 4.61 11.89 -9.31
#